data_AF-A0A0J9S5G5-F1
#
_entry.id   AF-A0A0J9S5G5-F1
#
_cell.length_a   1.000
_cell.length_b   1.000
_cell.length_c   1.000
_cell.angle_alpha   90.00
_cell.angle_beta   90.00
_cell.angle_gamma   90.00
#
_symmetry.space_group_name_H-M   'P 1'
#
loop_
_entity.id
_entity.type
_entity.pdbx_description
1 polymer ?
#
loop_
_entity_poly.entity_id
_entity_poly.type
_entity_poly.pdbx_seq_one_letter_code
_entity_poly.pdbx_strand_id
1 'polypeptide(L)'
;MRKRVWDLFYEFTNDITEKENPLFVVCDNDDDDDIVESYPSKKSEYTQYCKILLKNIRDVSLTEIQSENNRIIFKETLDSNTRCTYLNKWLYYFIKIHSVPEEFIRKIFEAVDGLKVFFPKNHIYTKCFYDSYTSDYAEPEDAIKLSNFADNYEVIGKILMGENPQQRQRCLKYIYDCAYTYKKLNTLYCKNRVFQDLKYIKLCSDLESFNTTYNDLSMIGSLIEKLPDLDILLHEFIAALPPSVKTDIHTTEQTDFFRGPLKSKITTGVTAGFTPARDWFSARNRAAKASILLDGGPNEMLNNSPDSWNMESDNTGYNIGYHSTEDY
;
A
#
# COMPACT_ATOMS: atom_id res chain seq x y z
N MET A 1 -13.63 7.80 12.37
CA MET A 1 -13.41 7.21 11.04
C MET A 1 -12.48 6.02 11.21
N ARG A 2 -12.88 4.79 10.82
CA ARG A 2 -12.03 3.58 10.96
C ARG A 2 -10.84 3.72 10.00
N LYS A 3 -9.61 3.71 10.52
CA LYS A 3 -8.39 3.79 9.70
C LYS A 3 -8.31 2.52 8.86
N ARG A 4 -8.15 2.66 7.55
CA ARG A 4 -8.02 1.51 6.65
C ARG A 4 -6.56 1.14 6.53
N VAL A 5 -6.36 -0.11 6.19
CA VAL A 5 -5.04 -0.70 6.07
C VAL A 5 -4.23 -0.03 4.94
N TRP A 6 -4.86 0.33 3.83
CA TRP A 6 -4.21 1.09 2.73
C TRP A 6 -3.73 2.48 3.13
N ASP A 7 -4.38 3.10 4.12
CA ASP A 7 -4.00 4.44 4.58
C ASP A 7 -2.57 4.41 5.15
N LEU A 8 -2.13 3.27 5.71
CA LEU A 8 -0.78 3.08 6.22
C LEU A 8 0.27 3.17 5.11
N PHE A 9 0.07 2.52 3.97
CA PHE A 9 1.03 2.58 2.84
C PHE A 9 1.21 4.01 2.33
N TYR A 10 0.11 4.77 2.27
CA TYR A 10 0.14 6.18 1.91
C TYR A 10 0.91 7.00 2.94
N GLU A 11 0.60 6.84 4.22
CA GLU A 11 1.27 7.52 5.32
C GLU A 11 2.77 7.23 5.35
N PHE A 12 3.17 5.98 5.15
CA PHE A 12 4.57 5.55 5.13
C PHE A 12 5.38 6.20 4.00
N THR A 13 4.70 6.53 2.90
CA THR A 13 5.33 7.12 1.71
C THR A 13 5.28 8.65 1.71
N ASN A 14 4.56 9.26 2.66
CA ASN A 14 4.50 10.72 2.77
C ASN A 14 5.81 11.29 3.31
N ASP A 15 6.14 12.48 2.79
CA ASP A 15 7.32 13.25 3.20
C ASP A 15 7.37 13.45 4.72
N ILE A 16 8.59 13.60 5.23
CA ILE A 16 8.82 13.92 6.64
C ILE A 16 8.32 15.35 6.89
N THR A 17 7.14 15.45 7.48
CA THR A 17 6.55 16.74 7.90
C THR A 17 6.93 17.10 9.33
N GLU A 18 7.31 16.10 10.14
CA GLU A 18 7.80 16.28 11.51
C GLU A 18 9.27 16.65 11.49
N LYS A 19 9.58 17.94 11.73
CA LYS A 19 10.96 18.42 11.86
C LYS A 19 11.65 17.91 13.14
N GLU A 20 10.89 17.46 14.13
CA GLU A 20 11.37 17.04 15.44
C GLU A 20 10.79 15.67 15.82
N ASN A 21 11.36 14.59 15.28
CA ASN A 21 11.17 13.25 15.81
C ASN A 21 12.38 12.91 16.69
N PRO A 22 12.21 12.72 18.01
CA PRO A 22 13.32 12.42 18.92
C PRO A 22 14.14 11.19 18.53
N LEU A 23 13.55 10.26 17.78
CA LEU A 23 14.25 9.07 17.30
C LEU A 23 15.31 9.41 16.25
N PHE A 24 15.21 10.55 15.56
CA PHE A 24 16.16 10.95 14.50
C PHE A 24 17.61 11.09 14.99
N VAL A 25 17.83 11.16 16.31
CA VAL A 25 19.16 11.02 16.91
C VAL A 25 19.91 9.80 16.38
N VAL A 26 19.21 8.68 16.11
CA VAL A 26 19.80 7.46 15.52
C VAL A 26 20.43 7.71 14.15
N CYS A 27 19.91 8.67 13.38
CA CYS A 27 20.36 8.97 12.02
C CYS A 27 21.37 10.12 11.94
N ASP A 28 21.47 10.90 13.01
CA ASP A 28 22.22 12.15 13.07
C ASP A 28 23.48 12.04 13.97
N ASN A 29 23.75 10.86 14.55
CA ASN A 29 24.94 10.61 15.37
C ASN A 29 26.18 10.49 14.46
N ASP A 30 27.27 11.19 14.79
CA ASP A 30 28.55 11.15 14.04
C ASP A 30 29.59 10.21 14.70
N ASP A 31 29.16 9.26 15.54
CA ASP A 31 30.05 8.30 16.21
C ASP A 31 30.37 7.09 15.33
N ASP A 32 31.49 6.39 15.58
CA ASP A 32 31.97 5.23 14.78
C ASP A 32 30.98 4.03 14.74
N ASP A 33 30.00 3.99 15.65
CA ASP A 33 28.89 3.01 15.67
C ASP A 33 27.64 3.47 14.89
N ASP A 34 27.73 4.59 14.16
CA ASP A 34 26.61 5.14 13.37
C ASP A 34 26.23 4.21 12.20
N ILE A 35 24.92 3.94 12.14
CA ILE A 35 24.28 3.13 11.11
C ILE A 35 24.48 3.79 9.74
N VAL A 36 24.47 5.12 9.66
CA VAL A 36 24.60 5.86 8.40
C VAL A 36 26.07 5.98 7.98
N GLU A 37 27.01 6.15 8.90
CA GLU A 37 28.46 6.17 8.60
C GLU A 37 28.97 4.89 7.90
N SER A 38 28.25 3.77 8.02
CA SER A 38 28.52 2.56 7.22
C SER A 38 28.35 2.78 5.70
N TYR A 39 27.78 3.91 5.28
CA TYR A 39 27.46 4.27 3.88
C TYR A 39 27.98 5.66 3.49
N PRO A 40 29.29 5.93 3.60
CA PRO A 40 29.83 7.30 3.55
C PRO A 40 29.65 7.97 2.18
N SER A 41 29.72 7.21 1.08
CA SER A 41 29.50 7.71 -0.29
C SER A 41 28.05 8.13 -0.56
N LYS A 42 27.12 7.72 0.30
CA LYS A 42 25.68 7.97 0.21
C LYS A 42 25.09 8.47 1.53
N LYS A 43 25.91 9.11 2.38
CA LYS A 43 25.53 9.54 3.74
C LYS A 43 24.19 10.28 3.74
N SER A 44 24.04 11.32 2.92
CA SER A 44 22.79 12.09 2.83
C SER A 44 21.57 11.26 2.40
N GLU A 45 21.74 10.26 1.53
CA GLU A 45 20.67 9.39 1.06
C GLU A 45 20.23 8.44 2.20
N TYR A 46 21.21 7.82 2.87
CA TYR A 46 20.96 6.89 3.98
C TYR A 46 20.46 7.60 5.24
N THR A 47 20.85 8.85 5.51
CA THR A 47 20.22 9.68 6.55
C THR A 47 18.73 9.85 6.27
N GLN A 48 18.34 10.13 5.02
CA GLN A 48 16.92 10.26 4.66
C GLN A 48 16.18 8.94 4.80
N TYR A 49 16.75 7.83 4.34
CA TYR A 49 16.17 6.49 4.52
C TYR A 49 15.99 6.16 6.00
N CYS A 50 16.99 6.42 6.82
CA CYS A 50 16.92 6.25 8.27
C CYS A 50 15.75 7.04 8.87
N LYS A 51 15.61 8.33 8.55
CA LYS A 51 14.54 9.18 9.09
C LYS A 51 13.15 8.73 8.64
N ILE A 52 12.99 8.31 7.39
CA ILE A 52 11.72 7.76 6.88
C ILE A 52 11.36 6.47 7.65
N LEU A 53 12.33 5.58 7.84
CA LEU A 53 12.13 4.33 8.57
C LEU A 53 11.72 4.56 10.02
N LEU A 54 12.41 5.44 10.73
CA LEU A 54 12.09 5.77 12.13
C LEU A 54 10.72 6.43 12.28
N LYS A 55 10.36 7.32 11.36
CA LYS A 55 9.01 7.90 11.30
C LYS A 55 7.98 6.77 11.14
N ASN A 56 8.17 5.85 10.19
CA ASN A 56 7.20 4.79 9.93
C ASN A 56 7.12 3.76 11.08
N ILE A 57 8.25 3.43 11.74
CA ILE A 57 8.29 2.60 12.96
C ILE A 57 7.55 3.29 14.11
N ARG A 58 7.70 4.61 14.25
CA ARG A 58 6.93 5.39 15.23
C ARG A 58 5.44 5.38 14.88
N ASP A 59 5.10 5.58 13.61
CA ASP A 59 3.72 5.70 13.14
C ASP A 59 2.92 4.39 13.31
N VAL A 60 3.57 3.22 13.33
CA VAL A 60 2.89 1.95 13.65
C VAL A 60 2.59 1.75 15.13
N SER A 61 3.09 2.61 16.01
CA SER A 61 2.75 2.60 17.44
C SER A 61 1.30 3.01 17.69
N LEU A 62 0.71 2.50 18.78
CA LEU A 62 -0.67 2.82 19.15
C LEU A 62 -0.72 4.07 20.03
N THR A 63 -1.74 4.90 19.86
CA THR A 63 -1.96 6.07 20.72
C THR A 63 -3.13 5.80 21.67
N GLU A 64 -2.85 5.76 22.96
CA GLU A 64 -3.87 5.74 24.00
C GLU A 64 -4.53 7.12 24.15
N ILE A 65 -5.84 7.09 24.30
CA ILE A 65 -6.68 8.21 24.73
C ILE A 65 -7.42 7.75 25.98
N GLN A 66 -7.25 8.47 27.07
CA GLN A 66 -8.07 8.27 28.27
C GLN A 66 -9.41 8.97 28.06
N SER A 67 -10.51 8.24 28.25
CA SER A 67 -11.85 8.82 28.28
C SER A 67 -12.18 9.39 29.65
N GLU A 68 -13.21 10.25 29.72
CA GLU A 68 -13.70 10.90 30.95
C GLU A 68 -14.03 9.91 32.10
N ASN A 69 -14.29 8.64 31.77
CA ASN A 69 -14.55 7.57 32.73
C ASN A 69 -13.30 6.73 33.10
N ASN A 70 -12.09 7.25 32.88
CA ASN A 70 -10.80 6.55 33.06
C ASN A 70 -10.66 5.24 32.25
N ARG A 71 -11.49 5.02 31.22
CA ARG A 71 -11.33 3.88 30.31
C ARG A 71 -10.28 4.22 29.26
N ILE A 72 -9.28 3.34 29.11
CA ILE A 72 -8.29 3.41 28.03
C ILE A 72 -8.99 3.04 26.73
N ILE A 73 -8.91 3.94 25.75
CA ILE A 73 -9.40 3.75 24.39
C ILE A 73 -8.22 4.01 23.46
N PHE A 74 -8.05 3.20 22.43
CA PHE A 74 -7.08 3.48 21.38
C PHE A 74 -7.66 4.41 20.35
N LYS A 75 -6.88 5.41 19.94
CA LYS A 75 -7.25 6.33 18.86
C LYS A 75 -7.43 5.58 17.54
N GLU A 76 -6.62 4.53 17.34
CA GLU A 76 -6.58 3.75 16.11
C GLU A 76 -7.37 2.45 16.20
N THR A 77 -7.96 2.04 15.06
CA THR A 77 -8.83 0.86 14.97
C THR A 77 -8.12 -0.42 14.48
N LEU A 78 -6.87 -0.30 14.00
CA LEU A 78 -6.06 -1.42 13.54
C LEU A 78 -5.19 -1.91 14.70
N ASP A 79 -5.13 -3.22 14.91
CA ASP A 79 -4.28 -3.81 15.95
C ASP A 79 -2.78 -3.73 15.60
N SER A 80 -1.97 -3.98 16.62
CA SER A 80 -0.51 -3.96 16.53
C SER A 80 0.06 -4.86 15.45
N ASN A 81 -0.46 -6.09 15.33
CA ASN A 81 0.12 -7.10 14.45
C ASN A 81 -0.12 -6.72 13.00
N THR A 82 -1.35 -6.31 12.65
CA THR A 82 -1.65 -5.82 11.30
C THR A 82 -0.77 -4.63 10.93
N ARG A 83 -0.53 -3.67 11.83
CA ARG A 83 0.34 -2.52 11.54
C ARG A 83 1.78 -2.94 11.26
N CYS A 84 2.34 -3.85 12.06
CA CYS A 84 3.69 -4.38 11.83
C CYS A 84 3.80 -5.17 10.52
N THR A 85 2.82 -6.00 10.21
CA THR A 85 2.77 -6.72 8.93
C THR A 85 2.80 -5.73 7.76
N TYR A 86 2.03 -4.65 7.84
CA TYR A 86 2.00 -3.63 6.81
C TYR A 86 3.28 -2.82 6.68
N LEU A 87 3.95 -2.53 7.79
CA LEU A 87 5.28 -1.94 7.77
C LEU A 87 6.27 -2.87 7.05
N ASN A 88 6.28 -4.17 7.34
CA ASN A 88 7.17 -5.13 6.68
C ASN A 88 6.86 -5.30 5.18
N LYS A 89 5.58 -5.33 4.79
CA LYS A 89 5.18 -5.30 3.37
C LYS A 89 5.67 -4.03 2.65
N TRP A 90 5.59 -2.87 3.31
CA TRP A 90 6.10 -1.62 2.77
C TRP A 90 7.64 -1.63 2.67
N LEU A 91 8.33 -2.17 3.68
CA LEU A 91 9.79 -2.32 3.70
C LEU A 91 10.31 -3.15 2.53
N TYR A 92 9.61 -4.22 2.16
CA TYR A 92 9.95 -5.01 0.98
C TYR A 92 10.08 -4.15 -0.29
N TYR A 93 9.06 -3.33 -0.56
CA TYR A 93 9.10 -2.43 -1.72
C TYR A 93 10.14 -1.34 -1.55
N PHE A 94 10.25 -0.76 -0.37
CA PHE A 94 11.27 0.26 -0.07
C PHE A 94 12.68 -0.25 -0.37
N ILE A 95 13.03 -1.45 0.11
CA ILE A 95 14.29 -2.15 -0.18
C ILE A 95 14.47 -2.32 -1.69
N LYS A 96 13.46 -2.84 -2.40
CA LYS A 96 13.55 -3.12 -3.84
C LYS A 96 13.75 -1.86 -4.68
N ILE A 97 13.08 -0.76 -4.32
CA ILE A 97 13.12 0.50 -5.07
C ILE A 97 14.44 1.24 -4.84
N HIS A 98 14.85 1.31 -3.58
CA HIS A 98 16.01 2.10 -3.17
C HIS A 98 17.29 1.28 -3.08
N SER A 99 17.20 -0.04 -3.31
CA SER A 99 18.32 -1.00 -3.18
C SER A 99 18.98 -0.90 -1.80
N VAL A 100 18.17 -0.75 -0.75
CA VAL A 100 18.65 -0.60 0.63
C VAL A 100 19.00 -1.97 1.20
N PRO A 101 20.22 -2.17 1.76
CA PRO A 101 20.60 -3.44 2.37
C PRO A 101 19.73 -3.80 3.57
N GLU A 102 19.35 -5.06 3.70
CA GLU A 102 18.53 -5.53 4.83
C GLU A 102 19.21 -5.34 6.19
N GLU A 103 20.54 -5.45 6.21
CA GLU A 103 21.36 -5.17 7.39
C GLU A 103 21.17 -3.74 7.92
N PHE A 104 20.98 -2.75 7.03
CA PHE A 104 20.67 -1.38 7.43
C PHE A 104 19.29 -1.29 8.10
N ILE A 105 18.29 -1.97 7.54
CA ILE A 105 16.94 -2.03 8.13
C ILE A 105 16.99 -2.68 9.51
N ARG A 106 17.69 -3.81 9.64
CA ARG A 106 17.82 -4.56 10.90
C ARG A 106 18.44 -3.72 12.01
N LYS A 107 19.55 -3.02 11.72
CA LYS A 107 20.20 -2.11 12.68
C LYS A 107 19.26 -1.00 13.17
N ILE A 108 18.41 -0.45 12.30
CA ILE A 108 17.44 0.59 12.69
C ILE A 108 16.39 0.03 13.65
N PHE A 109 15.84 -1.16 13.37
CA PHE A 109 14.88 -1.80 14.26
C PHE A 109 15.49 -2.10 15.65
N GLU A 110 16.72 -2.59 15.67
CA GLU A 110 17.47 -2.83 16.92
C GLU A 110 17.71 -1.53 17.72
N ALA A 111 18.04 -0.43 17.03
CA ALA A 111 18.26 0.86 17.67
C ALA A 111 16.96 1.44 18.28
N VAL A 112 15.83 1.35 17.60
CA VAL A 112 14.55 1.89 18.09
C VAL A 112 14.08 1.18 19.36
N ASP A 113 14.29 -0.13 19.47
CA ASP A 113 13.95 -0.90 20.66
C ASP A 113 14.62 -0.33 21.94
N GLY A 114 15.84 0.20 21.81
CA GLY A 114 16.57 0.89 22.88
C GLY A 114 16.04 2.29 23.21
N LEU A 115 15.28 2.91 22.31
CA LEU A 115 14.83 4.29 22.38
C LEU A 115 13.34 4.45 22.74
N LYS A 116 12.69 3.38 23.21
CA LYS A 116 11.29 3.41 23.67
C LYS A 116 10.97 4.53 24.67
N VAL A 117 11.96 5.00 25.44
CA VAL A 117 11.83 6.10 26.40
C VAL A 117 11.53 7.46 25.77
N PHE A 118 11.84 7.63 24.48
CA PHE A 118 11.60 8.86 23.72
C PHE A 118 10.21 8.92 23.08
N PHE A 119 9.42 7.85 23.20
CA PHE A 119 8.03 7.87 22.75
C PHE A 119 7.17 8.72 23.71
N PRO A 120 6.16 9.45 23.19
CA PRO A 120 5.24 10.18 24.06
C PRO A 120 4.56 9.24 25.06
N LYS A 121 4.24 9.73 26.26
CA LYS A 121 3.68 8.90 27.35
C LYS A 121 2.39 8.15 26.97
N ASN A 122 1.64 8.68 26.03
CA ASN A 122 0.41 8.07 25.53
C ASN A 122 0.62 7.18 24.30
N HIS A 123 1.85 6.97 23.85
CA HIS A 123 2.17 6.03 22.78
C HIS A 123 2.58 4.68 23.38
N ILE A 124 1.91 3.62 22.96
CA ILE A 124 2.38 2.25 23.18
C ILE A 124 3.26 1.88 22.00
N TYR A 125 4.56 1.75 22.27
CA TYR A 125 5.48 1.22 21.29
C TYR A 125 5.08 -0.22 20.92
N THR A 126 4.71 -0.42 19.66
CA THR A 126 4.20 -1.71 19.17
C THR A 126 5.26 -2.82 19.17
N LYS A 127 6.55 -2.45 19.15
CA LYS A 127 7.68 -3.39 19.08
C LYS A 127 7.56 -4.35 17.88
N CYS A 128 7.43 -3.78 16.69
CA CYS A 128 7.43 -4.56 15.47
C CYS A 128 8.79 -5.23 15.27
N PHE A 129 8.78 -6.50 14.87
CA PHE A 129 9.98 -7.17 14.40
C PHE A 129 10.10 -6.99 12.89
N TYR A 130 11.34 -6.82 12.42
CA TYR A 130 11.61 -6.84 11.00
C TYR A 130 11.46 -8.27 10.47
N ASP A 131 10.56 -8.45 9.51
CA ASP A 131 10.35 -9.69 8.77
C ASP A 131 10.76 -9.44 7.31
N SER A 132 11.79 -10.14 6.84
CA SER A 132 12.28 -9.96 5.48
C SER A 132 11.44 -10.76 4.50
N TYR A 133 10.62 -10.06 3.71
CA TYR A 133 9.96 -10.67 2.55
C TYR A 133 10.95 -11.10 1.47
N THR A 134 12.18 -10.56 1.44
CA THR A 134 13.21 -10.96 0.46
C THR A 134 13.77 -12.33 0.80
N SER A 135 14.13 -12.56 2.07
CA SER A 135 14.76 -13.80 2.51
C SER A 135 13.76 -14.83 3.00
N ASP A 136 12.61 -14.44 3.56
CA ASP A 136 11.76 -15.35 4.32
C ASP A 136 10.49 -15.78 3.57
N TYR A 137 10.27 -15.27 2.36
CA TYR A 137 9.09 -15.59 1.56
C TYR A 137 9.46 -16.09 0.17
N ALA A 138 8.71 -17.08 -0.31
CA ALA A 138 8.70 -17.44 -1.71
C ALA A 138 7.67 -16.56 -2.43
N GLU A 139 8.02 -16.03 -3.59
CA GLU A 139 7.14 -15.18 -4.40
C GLU A 139 6.52 -14.00 -3.59
N PRO A 140 7.34 -13.16 -2.92
CA PRO A 140 6.86 -12.15 -1.98
C PRO A 140 5.87 -11.15 -2.57
N GLU A 141 6.01 -10.77 -3.84
CA GLU A 141 5.09 -9.81 -4.48
C GLU A 141 3.68 -10.35 -4.62
N ASP A 142 3.59 -11.62 -5.05
CA ASP A 142 2.33 -12.33 -5.17
C ASP A 142 1.72 -12.60 -3.79
N ALA A 143 2.54 -12.96 -2.79
CA ALA A 143 2.09 -13.12 -1.40
C ALA A 143 1.50 -11.81 -0.83
N ILE A 144 2.21 -10.69 -1.00
CA ILE A 144 1.74 -9.36 -0.58
C ILE A 144 0.44 -8.99 -1.29
N LYS A 145 0.32 -9.27 -2.59
CA LYS A 145 -0.89 -9.03 -3.38
C LYS A 145 -2.10 -9.79 -2.82
N LEU A 146 -1.94 -11.09 -2.53
CA LEU A 146 -3.01 -11.92 -1.97
C LEU A 146 -3.38 -11.51 -0.54
N SER A 147 -2.37 -11.18 0.28
CA SER A 147 -2.58 -10.69 1.64
C SER A 147 -3.34 -9.34 1.64
N ASN A 148 -3.00 -8.44 0.72
CA ASN A 148 -3.73 -7.19 0.53
C ASN A 148 -5.20 -7.40 0.12
N PHE A 149 -5.50 -8.44 -0.68
CA PHE A 149 -6.89 -8.82 -0.96
C PHE A 149 -7.60 -9.21 0.35
N ALA A 150 -7.00 -10.11 1.13
CA ALA A 150 -7.59 -10.62 2.36
C ALA A 150 -7.88 -9.50 3.36
N ASP A 151 -6.90 -8.62 3.59
CA ASP A 151 -7.01 -7.49 4.52
C ASP A 151 -8.08 -6.45 4.10
N ASN A 152 -8.55 -6.50 2.85
CA ASN A 152 -9.46 -5.51 2.28
C ASN A 152 -10.72 -6.11 1.65
N TYR A 153 -11.05 -7.35 1.97
CA TYR A 153 -12.18 -8.06 1.37
C TYR A 153 -13.52 -7.34 1.58
N GLU A 154 -13.74 -6.67 2.71
CA GLU A 154 -14.95 -5.87 2.95
C GLU A 154 -15.08 -4.71 1.93
N VAL A 155 -13.97 -4.05 1.61
CA VAL A 155 -13.93 -2.95 0.64
C VAL A 155 -14.14 -3.49 -0.76
N ILE A 156 -13.49 -4.61 -1.09
CA ILE A 156 -13.65 -5.33 -2.35
C ILE A 156 -15.12 -5.71 -2.55
N GLY A 157 -15.76 -6.32 -1.55
CA GLY A 157 -17.18 -6.68 -1.58
C GLY A 157 -18.09 -5.47 -1.82
N LYS A 158 -17.83 -4.34 -1.13
CA LYS A 158 -18.58 -3.09 -1.36
C LYS A 158 -18.42 -2.58 -2.79
N ILE A 159 -17.22 -2.63 -3.36
CA ILE A 159 -16.98 -2.20 -4.75
C ILE A 159 -17.74 -3.10 -5.71
N LEU A 160 -17.69 -4.42 -5.53
CA LEU A 160 -18.39 -5.40 -6.38
C LEU A 160 -19.92 -5.25 -6.35
N MET A 161 -20.48 -4.88 -5.19
CA MET A 161 -21.92 -4.64 -5.03
C MET A 161 -22.34 -3.20 -5.39
N GLY A 162 -21.39 -2.28 -5.52
CA GLY A 162 -21.65 -0.87 -5.81
C GLY A 162 -22.21 -0.65 -7.21
N GLU A 163 -22.78 0.53 -7.46
CA GLU A 163 -23.49 0.83 -8.71
C GLU A 163 -22.59 1.23 -9.88
N ASN A 164 -21.34 1.63 -9.62
CA ASN A 164 -20.39 2.06 -10.65
C ASN A 164 -19.86 0.86 -11.48
N PRO A 165 -20.26 0.69 -12.76
CA PRO A 165 -19.88 -0.47 -13.56
C PRO A 165 -18.38 -0.55 -13.86
N GLN A 166 -17.71 0.59 -14.06
CA GLN A 166 -16.28 0.64 -14.36
C GLN A 166 -15.45 0.20 -13.16
N GLN A 167 -15.81 0.67 -11.97
CA GLN A 167 -15.15 0.24 -10.72
C GLN A 167 -15.38 -1.24 -10.44
N ARG A 168 -16.62 -1.74 -10.63
CA ARG A 168 -16.91 -3.17 -10.54
C ARG A 168 -16.04 -4.00 -11.48
N GLN A 169 -15.93 -3.60 -12.75
CA GLN A 169 -15.15 -4.34 -13.74
C GLN A 169 -13.65 -4.37 -13.39
N ARG A 170 -13.08 -3.24 -12.97
CA ARG A 170 -11.67 -3.17 -12.52
C ARG A 170 -11.43 -4.03 -11.28
N CYS A 171 -12.35 -3.98 -10.32
CA CYS A 171 -12.30 -4.81 -9.13
C CYS A 171 -12.36 -6.30 -9.52
N LEU A 172 -13.32 -6.70 -10.35
CA LEU A 172 -13.44 -8.08 -10.81
C LEU A 172 -12.16 -8.57 -11.49
N LYS A 173 -11.54 -7.75 -12.36
CA LYS A 173 -10.24 -8.06 -12.97
C LYS A 173 -9.17 -8.38 -11.92
N TYR A 174 -9.02 -7.52 -10.91
CA TYR A 174 -8.09 -7.74 -9.81
C TYR A 174 -8.36 -9.05 -9.05
N ILE A 175 -9.62 -9.43 -8.86
CA ILE A 175 -9.99 -10.68 -8.19
C ILE A 175 -9.60 -11.90 -9.03
N TYR A 176 -9.86 -11.86 -10.34
CA TYR A 176 -9.40 -12.92 -11.24
C TYR A 176 -7.87 -13.07 -11.21
N ASP A 177 -7.15 -11.95 -11.19
CA ASP A 177 -5.69 -11.96 -11.10
C ASP A 177 -5.22 -12.55 -9.75
N CYS A 178 -5.92 -12.28 -8.65
CA CYS A 178 -5.61 -12.88 -7.34
C CYS A 178 -5.92 -14.38 -7.32
N ALA A 179 -7.09 -14.80 -7.82
CA ALA A 179 -7.47 -16.20 -7.90
C ALA A 179 -6.50 -17.01 -8.78
N TYR A 180 -6.04 -16.44 -9.90
CA TYR A 180 -4.99 -17.04 -10.73
C TYR A 180 -3.69 -17.22 -9.96
N THR A 181 -3.18 -16.13 -9.35
CA THR A 181 -1.96 -16.13 -8.54
C THR A 181 -2.05 -17.19 -7.44
N TYR A 182 -3.15 -17.24 -6.69
CA TYR A 182 -3.39 -18.24 -5.65
C TYR A 182 -3.28 -19.67 -6.20
N LYS A 183 -3.99 -19.99 -7.29
CA LYS A 183 -3.98 -21.35 -7.86
C LYS A 183 -2.59 -21.77 -8.33
N LYS A 184 -1.85 -20.85 -8.97
CA LYS A 184 -0.45 -21.07 -9.40
C LYS A 184 0.43 -21.38 -8.19
N LEU A 185 0.46 -20.49 -7.20
CA LEU A 185 1.32 -20.62 -6.03
C LEU A 185 0.96 -21.84 -5.16
N ASN A 186 -0.33 -22.07 -4.93
CA ASN A 186 -0.82 -23.22 -4.17
C ASN A 186 -0.37 -24.54 -4.82
N THR A 187 -0.41 -24.61 -6.15
CA THR A 187 0.03 -25.79 -6.90
C THR A 187 1.55 -26.01 -6.84
N LEU A 188 2.33 -24.94 -6.94
CA LEU A 188 3.80 -25.02 -6.94
C LEU A 188 4.37 -25.30 -5.54
N TYR A 189 3.84 -24.64 -4.51
CA TYR A 189 4.48 -24.59 -3.18
C TYR A 189 3.71 -25.32 -2.07
N CYS A 190 2.39 -25.48 -2.17
CA CYS A 190 1.57 -25.93 -1.02
C CYS A 190 0.92 -27.30 -1.20
N LYS A 191 0.58 -27.72 -2.43
CA LYS A 191 -0.05 -29.03 -2.71
C LYS A 191 0.89 -30.22 -2.46
N ASN A 192 2.19 -30.02 -2.64
CA ASN A 192 3.20 -31.02 -2.32
C ASN A 192 3.72 -30.71 -0.92
N ARG A 193 3.44 -31.59 0.06
CA ARG A 193 3.77 -31.46 1.50
C ARG A 193 5.28 -31.45 1.80
N VAL A 194 6.10 -30.72 1.04
CA VAL A 194 7.52 -30.51 1.32
C VAL A 194 7.63 -29.43 2.39
N PHE A 195 7.19 -29.76 3.61
CA PHE A 195 7.20 -28.88 4.79
C PHE A 195 8.61 -28.69 5.38
N GLN A 196 9.62 -28.46 4.54
CA GLN A 196 11.00 -28.33 5.02
C GLN A 196 11.55 -26.91 4.89
N ASP A 197 11.02 -26.10 3.97
CA ASP A 197 11.45 -24.71 3.80
C ASP A 197 10.49 -23.76 4.53
N LEU A 198 11.03 -22.95 5.44
CA LEU A 198 10.31 -21.93 6.19
C LEU A 198 9.59 -20.94 5.26
N LYS A 199 10.17 -20.65 4.09
CA LYS A 199 9.58 -19.73 3.11
C LYS A 199 8.26 -20.24 2.55
N TYR A 200 8.19 -21.54 2.31
CA TYR A 200 6.96 -22.18 1.82
C TYR A 200 5.91 -22.26 2.94
N ILE A 201 6.34 -22.47 4.19
CA ILE A 201 5.42 -22.44 5.34
C ILE A 201 4.76 -21.07 5.47
N LYS A 202 5.55 -19.98 5.45
CA LYS A 202 5.00 -18.61 5.51
C LYS A 202 4.08 -18.32 4.32
N LEU A 203 4.52 -18.62 3.10
CA LEU A 203 3.71 -18.43 1.89
C LEU A 203 2.37 -19.18 1.99
N CYS A 204 2.39 -20.47 2.34
CA CYS A 204 1.17 -21.27 2.39
C CYS A 204 0.20 -20.80 3.47
N SER A 205 0.69 -20.24 4.58
CA SER A 205 -0.14 -19.59 5.60
C SER A 205 -0.89 -18.36 5.05
N ASP A 206 -0.22 -17.53 4.23
CA ASP A 206 -0.86 -16.38 3.57
C ASP A 206 -1.90 -16.83 2.54
N LEU A 207 -1.60 -17.90 1.78
CA LEU A 207 -2.53 -18.50 0.82
C LEU A 207 -3.77 -19.08 1.50
N GLU A 208 -3.64 -19.69 2.68
CA GLU A 208 -4.76 -20.17 3.48
C GLU A 208 -5.65 -19.02 3.97
N SER A 209 -5.03 -17.92 4.42
CA SER A 209 -5.74 -16.71 4.82
C SER A 209 -6.50 -16.07 3.66
N PHE A 210 -5.86 -16.00 2.48
CA PHE A 210 -6.52 -15.59 1.24
C PHE A 210 -7.71 -16.50 0.91
N ASN A 211 -7.53 -17.82 0.91
CA ASN A 211 -8.58 -18.78 0.55
C ASN A 211 -9.79 -18.65 1.48
N THR A 212 -9.55 -18.57 2.79
CA THR A 212 -10.60 -18.37 3.80
C THR A 212 -11.39 -17.10 3.51
N THR A 213 -10.69 -15.99 3.32
CA THR A 213 -11.31 -14.68 3.08
C THR A 213 -12.03 -14.61 1.74
N TYR A 214 -11.49 -15.27 0.71
CA TYR A 214 -12.12 -15.39 -0.60
C TYR A 214 -13.44 -16.15 -0.51
N ASN A 215 -13.48 -17.24 0.26
CA ASN A 215 -14.70 -18.00 0.50
C ASN A 215 -15.72 -17.21 1.30
N ASP A 216 -15.30 -16.43 2.31
CA ASP A 216 -16.20 -15.52 3.01
C ASP A 216 -16.81 -14.48 2.06
N LEU A 217 -16.00 -13.93 1.16
CA LEU A 217 -16.46 -12.99 0.13
C LEU A 217 -17.42 -13.67 -0.86
N SER A 218 -17.15 -14.92 -1.25
CA SER A 218 -18.00 -15.66 -2.18
C SER A 218 -19.35 -16.01 -1.57
N MET A 219 -19.44 -16.24 -0.25
CA MET A 219 -20.70 -16.48 0.46
C MET A 219 -21.62 -15.25 0.56
N ILE A 220 -21.16 -14.05 0.21
CA ILE A 220 -22.00 -12.86 0.13
C ILE A 220 -22.95 -13.04 -1.06
N GLY A 221 -24.21 -13.40 -0.80
CA GLY A 221 -25.17 -13.96 -1.76
C GLY A 221 -25.09 -13.48 -3.22
N SER A 222 -25.11 -12.16 -3.47
CA SER A 222 -25.08 -11.60 -4.85
C SER A 222 -23.74 -11.69 -5.59
N LEU A 223 -22.69 -12.21 -4.93
CA LEU A 223 -21.34 -12.35 -5.44
C LEU A 223 -20.99 -13.80 -5.82
N ILE A 224 -21.75 -14.80 -5.36
CA ILE A 224 -21.52 -16.23 -5.64
C ILE A 224 -21.35 -16.49 -7.15
N GLU A 225 -22.22 -15.91 -7.99
CA GLU A 225 -22.20 -16.14 -9.44
C GLU A 225 -21.16 -15.28 -10.20
N LYS A 226 -20.52 -14.34 -9.52
CA LYS A 226 -19.61 -13.35 -10.16
C LYS A 226 -18.15 -13.65 -9.93
N LEU A 227 -17.82 -14.41 -8.90
CA LEU A 227 -16.43 -14.71 -8.54
C LEU A 227 -15.97 -16.01 -9.20
N PRO A 228 -14.71 -16.09 -9.63
CA PRO A 228 -14.20 -17.34 -10.18
C PRO A 228 -14.12 -18.43 -9.12
N ASP A 229 -14.38 -19.66 -9.53
CA ASP A 229 -14.27 -20.82 -8.65
C ASP A 229 -12.79 -21.16 -8.36
N LEU A 230 -12.44 -21.29 -7.08
CA LEU A 230 -11.10 -21.70 -6.67
C LEU A 230 -10.87 -23.22 -6.78
N ASP A 231 -11.93 -24.03 -6.85
CA ASP A 231 -11.86 -25.50 -6.86
C ASP A 231 -11.66 -26.10 -8.26
N ILE A 232 -12.03 -25.39 -9.34
CA ILE A 232 -11.80 -25.86 -10.72
C ILE A 232 -10.30 -26.05 -11.02
N LEU A 233 -9.95 -26.86 -12.03
CA LEU A 233 -8.55 -27.10 -12.34
C LEU A 233 -7.88 -25.84 -12.94
N LEU A 234 -6.57 -25.66 -12.73
CA LEU A 234 -5.86 -24.45 -13.19
C LEU A 234 -5.98 -24.23 -14.71
N HIS A 235 -5.93 -25.29 -15.51
CA HIS A 235 -6.07 -25.17 -16.97
C HIS A 235 -7.49 -24.75 -17.39
N GLU A 236 -8.51 -25.24 -16.70
CA GLU A 236 -9.91 -24.84 -16.91
C GLU A 236 -10.14 -23.38 -16.50
N PHE A 237 -9.53 -22.96 -15.38
CA PHE A 237 -9.53 -21.58 -14.92
C PHE A 237 -8.92 -20.63 -15.95
N ILE A 238 -7.76 -20.98 -16.52
CA ILE A 238 -7.11 -20.18 -17.58
C ILE A 238 -8.03 -20.05 -18.81
N ALA A 239 -8.72 -21.12 -19.20
CA ALA A 239 -9.68 -21.07 -20.29
C ALA A 239 -10.84 -20.10 -20.00
N ALA A 240 -11.30 -20.04 -18.76
CA ALA A 240 -12.40 -19.17 -18.30
C ALA A 240 -12.01 -17.69 -18.03
N LEU A 241 -10.72 -17.34 -18.08
CA LEU A 241 -10.27 -15.96 -17.83
C LEU A 241 -10.87 -14.95 -18.83
N PRO A 242 -11.29 -13.75 -18.36
CA PRO A 242 -11.68 -12.66 -19.24
C PRO A 242 -10.56 -12.30 -20.24
N PRO A 243 -10.86 -11.91 -21.49
CA PRO A 243 -9.85 -11.53 -22.49
C PRO A 243 -8.88 -10.46 -21.98
N SER A 244 -9.38 -9.48 -21.22
CA SER A 244 -8.59 -8.39 -20.64
C SER A 244 -7.61 -8.83 -19.55
N VAL A 245 -7.76 -10.03 -18.99
CA VAL A 245 -6.83 -10.64 -18.03
C VAL A 245 -5.80 -11.49 -18.78
N LYS A 246 -6.23 -12.22 -19.82
CA LYS A 246 -5.35 -13.05 -20.65
C LYS A 246 -4.23 -12.25 -21.32
N THR A 247 -4.52 -11.05 -21.82
CA THR A 247 -3.52 -10.17 -22.45
C THR A 247 -2.40 -9.80 -21.47
N ASP A 248 -2.73 -9.43 -20.24
CA ASP A 248 -1.73 -9.01 -19.25
C ASP A 248 -0.86 -10.18 -18.78
N ILE A 249 -1.44 -11.37 -18.56
CA ILE A 249 -0.69 -12.58 -18.14
C ILE A 249 0.42 -12.92 -19.14
N HIS A 250 0.13 -12.85 -20.44
CA HIS A 250 1.12 -13.09 -21.51
C HIS A 250 2.19 -12.00 -21.60
N THR A 251 1.93 -10.79 -21.08
CA THR A 251 2.89 -9.68 -21.12
C THR A 251 3.80 -9.67 -19.88
N THR A 252 3.31 -10.17 -18.73
CA THR A 252 4.07 -10.23 -17.45
C THR A 252 5.28 -11.19 -17.44
N GLU A 253 5.47 -12.04 -18.45
CA GLU A 253 6.74 -12.77 -18.61
C GLU A 253 7.91 -11.84 -18.99
N GLN A 254 7.63 -10.59 -19.36
CA GLN A 254 8.62 -9.53 -19.54
C GLN A 254 8.29 -8.31 -18.65
N THR A 255 9.03 -8.20 -17.55
CA THR A 255 9.45 -6.95 -16.87
C THR A 255 8.65 -5.67 -17.20
N ASP A 256 7.76 -5.21 -16.29
CA ASP A 256 7.53 -3.78 -15.96
C ASP A 256 6.31 -3.52 -15.03
N PHE A 257 6.20 -4.21 -13.88
CA PHE A 257 5.11 -3.96 -12.91
C PHE A 257 5.23 -2.63 -12.13
N PHE A 258 6.33 -1.87 -12.29
CA PHE A 258 6.62 -0.64 -11.52
C PHE A 258 6.93 0.62 -12.34
N ARG A 259 6.43 0.76 -13.57
CA ARG A 259 6.47 2.06 -14.27
C ARG A 259 5.29 2.97 -13.87
N GLY A 260 5.27 3.40 -12.60
CA GLY A 260 4.38 4.46 -12.10
C GLY A 260 4.41 4.57 -10.56
N PRO A 261 3.72 5.55 -9.96
CA PRO A 261 4.18 6.89 -9.51
C PRO A 261 5.31 6.91 -8.46
N LEU A 262 5.84 5.75 -8.06
CA LEU A 262 6.86 5.64 -7.02
C LEU A 262 8.23 6.16 -7.49
N LYS A 263 8.52 6.09 -8.79
CA LYS A 263 9.69 6.76 -9.40
C LYS A 263 9.55 8.28 -9.50
N SER A 264 8.33 8.84 -9.52
CA SER A 264 8.14 10.27 -9.83
C SER A 264 8.16 11.19 -8.61
N LYS A 265 8.51 10.70 -7.42
CA LYS A 265 8.38 11.46 -6.16
C LYS A 265 9.65 11.65 -5.33
N ILE A 266 10.78 11.05 -5.68
CA ILE A 266 11.96 11.08 -4.80
C ILE A 266 13.24 11.41 -5.58
N THR A 267 13.16 12.36 -6.50
CA THR A 267 14.34 12.96 -7.14
C THR A 267 14.25 14.47 -7.09
N THR A 268 14.31 15.03 -5.89
CA THR A 268 14.72 16.43 -5.74
C THR A 268 15.33 16.66 -4.36
N GLY A 269 16.62 16.32 -4.27
CA GLY A 269 17.47 16.69 -3.16
C GLY A 269 18.93 16.68 -3.61
N VAL A 270 19.49 17.88 -3.83
CA VAL A 270 20.91 18.19 -4.10
C VAL A 270 21.38 17.83 -5.51
N THR A 271 21.65 18.77 -6.43
CA THR A 271 22.78 19.72 -6.41
C THR A 271 22.47 21.01 -7.19
N ALA A 272 22.97 22.14 -6.67
CA ALA A 272 23.03 23.41 -7.39
C ALA A 272 24.17 23.37 -8.43
N GLY A 273 23.86 23.73 -9.68
CA GLY A 273 24.80 23.94 -10.77
C GLY A 273 24.10 24.17 -12.11
N PHE A 274 23.65 25.41 -12.36
CA PHE A 274 23.42 26.13 -13.65
C PHE A 274 23.28 25.30 -14.96
N THR A 275 22.34 25.41 -15.92
CA THR A 275 21.11 26.19 -16.32
C THR A 275 20.69 25.57 -17.71
N PRO A 276 19.66 25.99 -18.51
CA PRO A 276 18.33 26.58 -18.25
C PRO A 276 17.15 25.84 -18.96
N ALA A 277 15.99 25.72 -18.30
CA ALA A 277 14.69 25.95 -18.92
C ALA A 277 13.63 26.13 -17.82
N ARG A 278 12.93 27.27 -17.91
CA ARG A 278 11.88 27.74 -17.00
C ARG A 278 10.60 26.91 -17.14
N ASP A 279 9.78 26.98 -16.09
CA ASP A 279 8.36 26.62 -16.00
C ASP A 279 8.02 25.19 -15.58
N TRP A 280 8.10 24.88 -14.27
CA TRP A 280 7.16 23.93 -13.65
C TRP A 280 7.11 23.97 -12.10
N PHE A 281 6.79 25.13 -11.50
CA PHE A 281 6.47 25.22 -10.06
C PHE A 281 4.99 25.51 -9.78
N SER A 282 4.11 24.86 -10.54
CA SER A 282 2.66 24.91 -10.32
C SER A 282 1.97 23.57 -10.58
N ALA A 283 2.41 22.49 -9.91
CA ALA A 283 1.64 21.25 -9.87
C ALA A 283 1.62 20.64 -8.46
N ARG A 284 0.96 21.39 -7.56
CA ARG A 284 0.48 20.92 -6.25
C ARG A 284 -0.22 19.55 -6.33
N ASN A 285 0.13 18.65 -5.41
CA ASN A 285 -0.75 17.65 -4.77
C ASN A 285 -1.55 16.64 -5.62
N ARG A 286 -1.15 16.28 -6.85
CA ARG A 286 -1.89 15.27 -7.63
C ARG A 286 -1.24 13.88 -7.72
N ALA A 287 0.09 13.76 -7.61
CA ALA A 287 0.78 12.48 -7.83
C ALA A 287 0.69 11.49 -6.65
N ALA A 288 0.21 11.91 -5.48
CA ALA A 288 -0.03 11.03 -4.34
C ALA A 288 -1.36 10.26 -4.43
N LYS A 289 -2.24 10.61 -5.39
CA LYS A 289 -3.55 9.98 -5.57
C LYS A 289 -3.51 8.62 -6.31
N ALA A 290 -2.33 8.13 -6.66
CA ALA A 290 -2.16 6.84 -7.34
C ALA A 290 -1.59 5.81 -6.35
N SER A 291 -2.39 5.47 -5.34
CA SER A 291 -2.15 4.36 -4.43
C SER A 291 -2.25 3.03 -5.19
N ILE A 292 -1.11 2.39 -5.48
CA ILE A 292 -0.77 0.93 -5.52
C ILE A 292 -1.82 -0.08 -6.08
N LEU A 293 -2.89 0.38 -6.71
CA LEU A 293 -3.90 -0.41 -7.40
C LEU A 293 -4.44 0.45 -8.54
N LEU A 294 -4.49 -0.15 -9.72
CA LEU A 294 -4.92 0.42 -11.01
C LEU A 294 -3.80 1.15 -11.76
N ASP A 295 -2.96 0.38 -12.45
CA ASP A 295 -2.45 0.86 -13.73
C ASP A 295 -3.60 0.76 -14.76
N GLY A 296 -3.84 1.85 -15.49
CA GLY A 296 -4.98 2.03 -16.38
C GLY A 296 -5.77 3.31 -16.19
N GLY A 297 -5.11 4.46 -16.40
CA GLY A 297 -5.75 5.76 -16.62
C GLY A 297 -6.03 6.61 -15.37
N PRO A 298 -6.23 7.93 -15.53
CA PRO A 298 -6.31 8.88 -14.42
C PRO A 298 -7.45 8.51 -13.46
N ASN A 299 -7.09 8.16 -12.23
CA ASN A 299 -8.03 7.82 -11.17
C ASN A 299 -8.75 9.07 -10.65
N GLU A 300 -9.99 9.27 -11.08
CA GLU A 300 -10.97 10.19 -10.47
C GLU A 300 -11.63 9.61 -9.20
N MET A 301 -11.04 8.58 -8.59
CA MET A 301 -11.60 7.84 -7.44
C MET A 301 -11.54 8.57 -6.09
N LEU A 302 -11.17 9.85 -6.05
CA LEU A 302 -11.02 10.63 -4.80
C LEU A 302 -11.70 12.00 -4.83
N ASN A 303 -12.81 12.16 -5.57
CA ASN A 303 -13.49 13.46 -5.65
C ASN A 303 -14.85 13.58 -4.95
N ASN A 304 -15.39 12.53 -4.32
CA ASN A 304 -16.66 12.66 -3.62
C ASN A 304 -16.48 12.42 -2.12
N SER A 305 -16.06 13.48 -1.41
CA SER A 305 -16.38 13.65 0.01
C SER A 305 -17.61 14.57 0.10
N PRO A 306 -18.63 14.24 0.91
CA PRO A 306 -19.90 14.95 0.96
C PRO A 306 -19.82 16.18 1.86
N ASP A 307 -19.13 17.23 1.41
CA ASP A 307 -19.14 18.54 2.07
C ASP A 307 -19.76 19.59 1.15
N SER A 308 -21.08 19.49 0.93
CA SER A 308 -21.88 20.64 0.47
C SER A 308 -23.37 20.46 0.77
N TRP A 309 -23.71 20.21 2.04
CA TRP A 309 -25.01 20.63 2.56
C TRP A 309 -24.81 21.97 3.24
N ASN A 310 -24.75 23.04 2.43
CA ASN A 310 -25.12 24.38 2.85
C ASN A 310 -25.85 25.01 1.68
N MET A 311 -27.17 24.97 1.80
CA MET A 311 -28.11 25.64 0.95
C MET A 311 -28.15 27.10 1.42
N GLU A 312 -27.52 28.00 0.66
CA GLU A 312 -27.90 29.41 0.66
C GLU A 312 -28.21 29.78 -0.79
N SER A 313 -29.48 30.13 -0.98
CA SER A 313 -30.01 30.72 -2.20
C SER A 313 -29.34 32.08 -2.42
N ASP A 314 -29.07 32.42 -3.68
CA ASP A 314 -29.76 33.57 -4.28
C ASP A 314 -29.60 33.61 -5.80
N ASN A 315 -30.61 34.25 -6.37
CA ASN A 315 -31.09 34.22 -7.74
C ASN A 315 -30.27 35.12 -8.70
N THR A 316 -30.71 35.14 -9.96
CA THR A 316 -30.36 35.98 -11.14
C THR A 316 -29.38 35.34 -12.12
N GLY A 317 -29.63 35.22 -13.42
CA GLY A 317 -30.75 35.63 -14.25
C GLY A 317 -30.52 35.07 -15.67
N TYR A 318 -31.62 34.83 -16.39
CA TYR A 318 -31.69 34.28 -17.75
C TYR A 318 -30.86 35.05 -18.79
N ASN A 319 -30.39 34.34 -19.82
CA ASN A 319 -30.62 34.71 -21.24
C ASN A 319 -30.24 33.55 -22.19
N ILE A 320 -31.25 32.95 -22.82
CA ILE A 320 -31.13 32.07 -23.99
C ILE A 320 -31.50 32.93 -25.20
N GLY A 321 -30.54 33.15 -26.10
CA GLY A 321 -30.78 33.78 -27.41
C GLY A 321 -30.96 32.70 -28.48
N TYR A 322 -32.18 32.55 -28.97
CA TYR A 322 -32.49 31.82 -30.21
C TYR A 322 -32.12 32.69 -31.41
N HIS A 323 -31.55 32.08 -32.46
CA HIS A 323 -31.74 32.56 -33.82
C HIS A 323 -32.10 31.39 -34.74
N SER A 324 -33.23 31.59 -35.42
CA SER A 324 -33.88 30.69 -36.37
C SER A 324 -33.24 30.73 -37.76
N THR A 325 -33.62 29.69 -38.50
CA THR A 325 -33.44 29.27 -39.89
C THR A 325 -33.75 30.28 -41.01
N GLU A 326 -33.42 29.83 -42.24
CA GLU A 326 -33.81 30.29 -43.60
C GLU A 326 -32.74 31.19 -44.28
N ASP A 327 -32.29 30.99 -45.53
CA ASP A 327 -32.80 30.27 -46.71
C ASP A 327 -31.70 30.06 -47.78
N TYR A 328 -32.02 29.17 -48.74
CA TYR A 328 -31.41 28.82 -50.05
C TYR A 328 -30.40 27.68 -50.18
#